data_AF-A0A0C2DJG2-F1
#
_entry.id   AF-A0A0C2DJG2-F1
#
_cell.length_a   1.000
_cell.length_b   1.000
_cell.length_c   1.000
_cell.angle_alpha   90.00
_cell.angle_beta   90.00
_cell.angle_gamma   90.00
#
_symmetry.space_group_name_H-M   'P 1'
#
loop_
_entity.id
_entity.type
_entity.pdbx_description
1 polymer ?
#
loop_
_entity_poly.entity_id
_entity_poly.type
_entity_poly.pdbx_seq_one_letter_code
_entity_poly.pdbx_strand_id
1 'polypeptide(L)'
;MACARNIAQEERHGKAQVHILDSDWDQDETFWSRFGGAGAVGSIAAAQNDDENYWKRTSEQVALYRVTDTSGSVEITKIAQGDIKLSDLDTKDAFILDAVNGGIFVWLGKECDIDERRNALLWGEQYLKQKNLPPWTQVTSVMEGVEPTSFTQW
;
A
#
# COMPACT_ATOMS: atom_id res chain seq x y z
N MET A 1 17.21 -1.22 2.91
CA MET A 1 17.24 -0.55 4.23
C MET A 1 16.47 0.76 4.33
N ALA A 2 16.30 1.53 3.23
CA ALA A 2 15.66 2.85 3.29
C ALA A 2 14.23 2.80 3.86
N CYS A 3 13.41 1.85 3.41
CA CYS A 3 12.02 1.71 3.85
C CYS A 3 11.89 1.41 5.36
N ALA A 4 12.56 0.37 5.87
CA ALA A 4 12.48 0.02 7.30
C ALA A 4 12.94 1.16 8.24
N ARG A 5 13.97 1.91 7.84
CA ARG A 5 14.41 3.10 8.60
C ARG A 5 13.41 4.24 8.54
N ASN A 6 12.82 4.51 7.37
CA ASN A 6 11.81 5.55 7.22
C ASN A 6 10.58 5.25 8.09
N ILE A 7 10.08 4.01 8.07
CA ILE A 7 8.98 3.58 8.94
C ILE A 7 9.34 3.83 10.41
N ALA A 8 10.54 3.44 10.85
CA ALA A 8 10.92 3.58 12.24
C ALA A 8 11.10 5.04 12.68
N GLN A 9 11.77 5.86 11.88
CA GLN A 9 12.17 7.22 12.24
C GLN A 9 11.08 8.25 11.94
N GLU A 10 10.51 8.21 10.74
CA GLU A 10 9.54 9.20 10.27
C GLU A 10 8.11 8.79 10.65
N GLU A 11 7.64 7.65 10.14
CA GLU A 11 6.24 7.23 10.29
C GLU A 11 5.87 6.86 11.73
N ARG A 12 6.83 6.31 12.50
CA ARG A 12 6.65 5.94 13.91
C ARG A 12 7.35 6.89 14.88
N HIS A 13 7.87 8.01 14.41
CA HIS A 13 8.52 9.04 15.23
C HIS A 13 9.62 8.50 16.16
N GLY A 14 10.43 7.57 15.66
CA GLY A 14 11.53 6.94 16.41
C GLY A 14 11.10 5.96 17.50
N LYS A 15 9.80 5.65 17.64
CA LYS A 15 9.29 4.73 18.67
C LYS A 15 9.47 3.25 18.32
N ALA A 16 9.80 2.95 17.06
CA ALA A 16 10.09 1.59 16.61
C ALA A 16 11.60 1.39 16.44
N GLN A 17 12.07 0.16 16.68
CA GLN A 17 13.46 -0.24 16.49
C GLN A 17 13.59 -1.13 15.26
N VAL A 18 14.64 -0.92 14.47
CA VAL A 18 14.97 -1.77 13.33
C VAL A 18 16.00 -2.80 13.77
N HIS A 19 15.62 -4.07 13.72
CA HIS A 19 16.51 -5.20 13.92
C HIS A 19 16.80 -5.83 12.55
N ILE A 20 18.07 -5.97 12.19
CA ILE A 20 18.50 -6.59 10.94
C ILE A 20 18.96 -7.99 11.28
N LEU A 21 18.35 -8.98 10.62
CA LEU A 21 18.79 -10.37 10.64
C LEU A 21 19.57 -10.64 9.37
N ASP A 22 20.71 -11.31 9.48
CA ASP A 22 21.59 -11.62 8.35
C ASP A 22 21.60 -13.14 8.12
N SER A 23 22.77 -13.76 7.95
CA SER A 23 22.91 -15.18 7.67
C SER A 23 22.35 -16.13 8.75
N ASP A 24 22.12 -15.64 9.96
CA ASP A 24 21.60 -16.37 11.13
C ASP A 24 20.10 -16.13 11.40
N TRP A 25 19.37 -15.58 10.42
CA TRP A 25 17.94 -15.30 10.52
C TRP A 25 17.08 -16.49 10.96
N ASP A 26 17.48 -17.71 10.66
CA ASP A 26 16.77 -18.95 10.99
C ASP A 26 16.97 -19.39 12.45
N GLN A 27 17.91 -18.78 13.17
CA GLN A 27 18.22 -19.09 14.58
C GLN A 27 17.69 -18.04 15.58
N ASP A 28 17.13 -16.92 15.11
CA ASP A 28 16.60 -15.88 16.00
C ASP A 28 15.26 -16.29 16.64
N GLU A 29 15.32 -16.86 17.83
CA GLU A 29 14.13 -17.26 18.60
C GLU A 29 13.17 -16.10 18.89
N THR A 30 13.69 -14.88 19.08
CA THR A 30 12.87 -13.70 19.37
C THR A 30 12.01 -13.35 18.17
N PHE A 31 12.58 -13.35 16.97
CA PHE A 31 11.87 -13.18 15.71
C PHE A 31 10.87 -14.30 15.49
N TRP A 32 11.32 -15.55 15.56
CA TRP A 32 10.47 -16.71 15.25
C TRP A 32 9.33 -16.91 16.24
N SER A 33 9.50 -16.56 17.51
CA SER A 33 8.41 -16.62 18.50
C SER A 33 7.18 -15.79 18.08
N ARG A 34 7.37 -14.73 17.28
CA ARG A 34 6.28 -13.90 16.73
C ARG A 34 5.47 -14.60 15.64
N PHE A 35 6.04 -15.65 15.04
CA PHE A 35 5.45 -16.43 13.94
C PHE A 35 5.13 -17.88 14.34
N GLY A 36 5.19 -18.21 15.64
CA GLY A 36 4.91 -19.57 16.14
C GLY A 36 6.11 -20.52 16.17
N GLY A 37 7.33 -20.00 16.00
CA GLY A 37 8.59 -20.74 16.07
C GLY A 37 9.19 -21.08 14.70
N ALA A 38 10.48 -21.39 14.66
CA ALA A 38 11.22 -21.66 13.42
C ALA A 38 10.71 -22.90 12.66
N GLY A 39 10.04 -23.82 13.36
CA GLY A 39 9.39 -24.98 12.75
C GLY A 39 8.30 -24.62 11.74
N ALA A 40 7.74 -23.41 11.80
CA ALA A 40 6.77 -22.91 10.81
C ALA A 40 7.38 -22.76 9.40
N VAL A 41 8.71 -22.54 9.30
CA VAL A 41 9.40 -22.35 8.02
C VAL A 41 9.24 -23.56 7.10
N GLY A 42 9.27 -24.78 7.65
CA GLY A 42 9.12 -26.01 6.88
C GLY A 42 7.76 -26.17 6.18
N SER A 43 6.76 -25.35 6.54
CA SER A 43 5.44 -25.31 5.90
C SER A 43 5.31 -24.25 4.79
N ILE A 44 6.32 -23.39 4.63
CA ILE A 44 6.32 -22.33 3.62
C ILE A 44 6.64 -22.95 2.25
N ALA A 45 5.82 -22.65 1.25
CA ALA A 45 6.07 -23.10 -0.11
C ALA A 45 7.40 -22.53 -0.64
N ALA A 46 8.17 -23.35 -1.35
CA ALA A 46 9.36 -22.88 -2.05
C ALA A 46 8.99 -21.81 -3.08
N ALA A 47 9.84 -20.79 -3.23
CA ALA A 47 9.67 -19.78 -4.26
C ALA A 47 9.64 -20.45 -5.64
N GLN A 48 8.59 -20.16 -6.42
CA GLN A 48 8.33 -20.85 -7.69
C GLN A 48 8.73 -20.05 -8.94
N ASN A 49 8.99 -18.74 -8.82
CA ASN A 49 9.29 -17.86 -9.95
C ASN A 49 10.62 -17.14 -9.74
N ASP A 50 11.26 -16.75 -10.84
CA ASP A 50 12.34 -15.75 -10.77
C ASP A 50 11.77 -14.38 -10.36
N ASP A 51 12.65 -13.56 -9.78
CA ASP A 51 12.28 -12.26 -9.23
C ASP A 51 11.75 -11.31 -10.32
N GLU A 52 12.30 -11.37 -11.53
CA GLU A 52 11.98 -10.45 -12.63
C GLU A 52 10.55 -10.64 -13.15
N ASN A 53 10.11 -11.89 -13.37
CA ASN A 53 8.73 -12.17 -13.75
C ASN A 53 7.75 -11.85 -12.62
N TYR A 54 8.15 -11.98 -11.37
CA TYR A 54 7.31 -11.57 -10.25
C TYR A 54 7.07 -10.06 -10.24
N TRP A 55 8.13 -9.25 -10.27
CA TRP A 55 8.02 -7.80 -10.26
C TRP A 55 7.19 -7.28 -11.43
N LYS A 56 7.46 -7.76 -12.64
CA LYS A 56 6.70 -7.35 -13.83
C LYS A 56 5.20 -7.62 -13.67
N ARG A 57 4.83 -8.84 -13.26
CA ARG A 57 3.41 -9.20 -13.06
C ARG A 57 2.74 -8.38 -11.97
N THR A 58 3.44 -8.09 -10.88
CA THR A 58 2.87 -7.34 -9.76
C THR A 58 2.72 -5.86 -10.11
N SER A 59 3.75 -5.25 -10.71
CA SER A 59 3.67 -3.85 -11.16
C SER A 59 2.57 -3.64 -12.20
N GLU A 60 2.42 -4.54 -13.18
CA GLU A 60 1.34 -4.47 -14.18
C GLU A 60 -0.08 -4.55 -13.60
N GLN A 61 -0.24 -5.03 -12.36
CA GLN A 61 -1.53 -5.13 -11.68
C GLN A 61 -1.86 -3.89 -10.83
N VAL A 62 -0.88 -3.05 -10.52
CA VAL A 62 -1.10 -1.81 -9.77
C VAL A 62 -2.07 -0.93 -10.55
N ALA A 63 -3.09 -0.41 -9.87
CA ALA A 63 -4.17 0.34 -10.50
C ALA A 63 -4.46 1.65 -9.77
N LEU A 64 -4.62 2.73 -10.54
CA LEU A 64 -5.03 4.04 -10.04
C LEU A 64 -6.47 4.33 -10.43
N TYR A 65 -7.28 4.69 -9.45
CA TYR A 65 -8.65 5.13 -9.61
C TYR A 65 -8.77 6.60 -9.18
N ARG A 66 -9.47 7.39 -9.97
CA ARG A 66 -9.86 8.77 -9.61
C ARG A 66 -11.27 8.78 -9.07
N VAL A 67 -11.47 9.49 -7.97
CA VAL A 67 -12.74 9.77 -7.32
C VAL A 67 -13.04 11.25 -7.51
N THR A 68 -14.09 11.57 -8.25
CA THR A 68 -14.50 12.95 -8.54
C THR A 68 -16.01 13.12 -8.40
N ASP A 69 -16.47 14.31 -8.03
CA ASP A 69 -17.90 14.64 -7.94
C ASP A 69 -18.41 15.57 -9.03
N THR A 70 -17.56 15.89 -10.02
CA THR A 70 -17.79 16.97 -11.01
C THR A 70 -19.15 16.90 -11.74
N SER A 71 -19.78 15.72 -11.84
CA SER A 71 -21.11 15.52 -12.44
C SER A 71 -22.30 15.76 -11.49
N GLY A 72 -22.06 16.16 -10.23
CA GLY A 72 -23.06 16.25 -9.15
C GLY A 72 -23.32 14.92 -8.44
N SER A 73 -22.59 13.86 -8.81
CA SER A 73 -22.58 12.56 -8.15
C SER A 73 -21.17 11.98 -8.18
N VAL A 74 -20.80 11.23 -7.15
CA VAL A 74 -19.46 10.63 -7.05
C VAL A 74 -19.28 9.56 -8.12
N GLU A 75 -18.26 9.75 -8.95
CA GLU A 75 -17.82 8.81 -9.96
C GLU A 75 -16.42 8.30 -9.66
N ILE A 76 -16.23 6.99 -9.86
CA ILE A 76 -14.96 6.33 -9.61
C ILE A 76 -14.52 5.65 -10.89
N THR A 77 -13.41 6.13 -11.42
CA THR A 77 -12.93 5.77 -12.76
C THR A 77 -11.49 5.29 -12.67
N LYS A 78 -11.19 4.17 -13.33
CA LYS A 78 -9.80 3.71 -13.45
C LYS A 78 -9.09 4.60 -14.47
N ILE A 79 -8.02 5.27 -14.06
CA ILE A 79 -7.29 6.21 -14.92
C ILE A 79 -5.90 5.71 -15.33
N ALA A 80 -5.28 4.84 -14.54
CA ALA A 80 -3.98 4.25 -14.86
C ALA A 80 -3.85 2.81 -14.36
N GLN A 81 -2.92 2.07 -14.96
CA GLN A 81 -2.53 0.72 -14.57
C GLN A 81 -1.05 0.51 -14.92
N GLY A 82 -0.30 -0.17 -14.05
CA GLY A 82 1.12 -0.41 -14.28
C GLY A 82 1.99 0.67 -13.63
N ASP A 83 2.78 1.35 -14.47
CA ASP A 83 3.66 2.46 -14.07
C ASP A 83 2.82 3.70 -13.75
N ILE A 84 2.62 3.97 -12.46
CA ILE A 84 1.88 5.12 -11.95
C ILE A 84 2.88 6.19 -11.49
N LYS A 85 2.59 7.44 -11.80
CA LYS A 85 3.44 8.56 -11.42
C LYS A 85 2.67 9.53 -10.54
N LEU A 86 3.40 10.21 -9.65
CA LEU A 86 2.86 11.32 -8.87
C LEU A 86 2.22 12.41 -9.76
N SER A 87 2.67 12.56 -11.01
CA SER A 87 2.07 13.47 -12.00
C SER A 87 0.68 13.06 -12.48
N ASP A 88 0.26 11.83 -12.23
CA ASP A 88 -1.08 11.33 -12.56
C ASP A 88 -2.13 11.71 -11.50
N LEU A 89 -1.68 12.27 -10.37
CA LEU A 89 -2.52 12.76 -9.27
C LEU A 89 -2.80 14.26 -9.46
N ASP A 90 -4.07 14.65 -9.38
CA ASP A 90 -4.50 16.05 -9.44
C ASP A 90 -4.82 16.56 -8.04
N THR A 91 -4.31 17.74 -7.66
CA THR A 91 -4.58 18.37 -6.34
C THR A 91 -6.07 18.60 -6.08
N LYS A 92 -6.88 18.69 -7.14
CA LYS A 92 -8.32 18.97 -7.06
C LYS A 92 -9.19 17.75 -6.83
N ASP A 93 -8.65 16.55 -6.95
CA ASP A 93 -9.43 15.30 -6.86
C ASP A 93 -8.86 14.39 -5.75
N ALA A 94 -9.62 13.34 -5.43
CA ALA A 94 -9.15 12.23 -4.59
C ALA A 94 -8.85 11.00 -5.46
N PHE A 95 -7.89 10.18 -5.02
CA PHE A 95 -7.43 9.02 -5.78
C PHE A 95 -7.30 7.79 -4.89
N ILE A 96 -7.41 6.62 -5.51
CA ILE A 96 -7.27 5.34 -4.85
C ILE A 96 -6.27 4.50 -5.62
N LEU A 97 -5.16 4.19 -4.96
CA LEU A 97 -4.09 3.35 -5.47
C LEU A 97 -4.24 1.95 -4.88
N ASP A 98 -4.52 0.99 -5.75
CA ASP A 98 -4.43 -0.43 -5.43
C ASP A 98 -3.02 -0.92 -5.75
N ALA A 99 -2.20 -1.06 -4.70
CA ALA A 99 -0.82 -1.52 -4.81
C ALA A 99 -0.66 -3.04 -4.74
N VAL A 100 -1.76 -3.79 -4.88
CA VAL A 100 -1.81 -5.27 -4.87
C VAL A 100 -1.30 -5.84 -3.54
N ASN A 101 0.03 -6.00 -3.41
CA ASN A 101 0.68 -6.49 -2.20
C ASN A 101 1.03 -5.35 -1.21
N GLY A 102 1.06 -4.10 -1.68
CA GLY A 102 1.34 -2.92 -0.85
C GLY A 102 0.17 -2.42 -0.01
N GLY A 103 -1.03 -2.95 -0.25
CA GLY A 103 -2.27 -2.47 0.35
C GLY A 103 -2.99 -1.45 -0.52
N ILE A 104 -4.03 -0.82 0.05
CA ILE A 104 -4.83 0.20 -0.63
C ILE A 104 -4.47 1.56 -0.05
N PHE A 105 -4.17 2.53 -0.90
CA PHE A 105 -3.92 3.91 -0.50
C PHE A 105 -5.01 4.82 -1.03
N VAL A 106 -5.55 5.68 -0.16
CA VAL A 106 -6.50 6.73 -0.54
C VAL A 106 -5.74 8.05 -0.48
N TRP A 107 -5.33 8.55 -1.64
CA TRP A 107 -4.63 9.83 -1.76
C TRP A 107 -5.63 10.97 -1.86
N LEU A 108 -5.39 12.04 -1.11
CA LEU A 108 -6.29 13.18 -0.95
C LEU A 108 -5.57 14.45 -1.38
N GLY A 109 -6.03 15.04 -2.48
CA GLY A 109 -5.54 16.32 -2.97
C GLY A 109 -5.83 17.46 -1.99
N LYS A 110 -5.00 18.50 -1.99
CA LYS A 110 -5.20 19.67 -1.11
C LYS A 110 -6.46 20.47 -1.45
N GLU A 111 -6.84 20.49 -2.71
CA GLU A 111 -7.97 21.25 -3.23
C GLU A 111 -9.22 20.38 -3.46
N CYS A 112 -9.19 19.09 -3.11
CA CYS A 112 -10.35 18.21 -3.26
C CYS A 112 -11.51 18.58 -2.33
N ASP A 113 -12.74 18.32 -2.80
CA ASP A 113 -13.93 18.65 -2.04
C ASP A 113 -14.10 17.73 -0.81
N ILE A 114 -14.82 18.23 0.21
CA ILE A 114 -15.09 17.47 1.43
C ILE A 114 -15.88 16.20 1.12
N ASP A 115 -16.84 16.27 0.18
CA ASP A 115 -17.63 15.12 -0.22
C ASP A 115 -16.76 14.12 -0.99
N GLU A 116 -15.90 14.56 -1.92
CA GLU A 116 -14.94 13.68 -2.60
C GLU A 116 -14.03 12.95 -1.62
N ARG A 117 -13.47 13.68 -0.65
CA ARG A 117 -12.62 13.11 0.41
C ARG A 117 -13.35 12.05 1.22
N ARG A 118 -14.59 12.33 1.65
CA ARG A 118 -15.41 11.38 2.42
C ARG A 118 -15.72 10.14 1.59
N ASN A 119 -16.07 10.32 0.33
CA ASN A 119 -16.46 9.22 -0.54
C ASN A 119 -15.26 8.36 -0.94
N ALA A 120 -14.08 8.95 -1.15
CA ALA A 120 -12.84 8.21 -1.41
C ALA A 120 -12.48 7.29 -0.23
N LEU A 121 -12.63 7.77 1.01
CA LEU A 121 -12.40 6.96 2.22
C LEU A 121 -13.42 5.81 2.34
N LEU A 122 -14.71 6.09 2.15
CA LEU A 122 -15.75 5.06 2.14
C LEU A 122 -15.51 4.02 1.06
N TRP A 123 -15.08 4.45 -0.12
CA TRP A 123 -14.83 3.53 -1.21
C TRP A 123 -13.59 2.69 -0.98
N GLY A 124 -12.52 3.21 -0.37
CA GLY A 124 -11.36 2.41 0.00
C GLY A 124 -11.76 1.16 0.80
N GLU A 125 -12.69 1.30 1.75
CA GLU A 125 -13.24 0.16 2.50
C GLU A 125 -14.19 -0.73 1.66
N GLN A 126 -15.02 -0.14 0.80
CA GLN A 126 -15.92 -0.91 -0.07
C GLN A 126 -15.14 -1.71 -1.12
N TYR A 127 -14.03 -1.18 -1.61
CA TYR A 127 -13.16 -1.80 -2.59
C TYR A 127 -12.59 -3.12 -2.08
N LEU A 128 -12.17 -3.16 -0.81
CA LEU A 128 -11.75 -4.40 -0.15
C LEU A 128 -12.82 -5.48 -0.26
N LYS A 129 -14.09 -5.11 -0.01
CA LYS A 129 -15.23 -6.04 -0.10
C LYS A 129 -15.50 -6.48 -1.53
N GLN A 130 -15.50 -5.55 -2.48
CA GLN A 130 -15.77 -5.84 -3.91
C GLN A 130 -14.70 -6.75 -4.53
N LYS A 131 -13.43 -6.54 -4.16
CA LYS A 131 -12.30 -7.35 -4.61
C LYS A 131 -12.08 -8.62 -3.80
N ASN A 132 -12.93 -8.86 -2.79
CA ASN A 132 -12.84 -9.99 -1.87
C ASN A 132 -11.43 -10.11 -1.24
N LEU A 133 -10.84 -8.95 -0.93
CA LEU A 133 -9.54 -8.87 -0.27
C LEU A 133 -9.68 -9.23 1.21
N PRO A 134 -8.62 -9.75 1.85
CA PRO A 134 -8.67 -10.07 3.25
C PRO A 134 -9.06 -8.86 4.12
N PRO A 135 -9.84 -9.04 5.19
CA PRO A 135 -10.33 -7.93 6.01
C PRO A 135 -9.23 -7.19 6.78
N TRP A 136 -8.04 -7.81 6.91
CA TRP A 136 -6.86 -7.19 7.50
C TRP A 136 -6.00 -6.40 6.50
N THR A 137 -6.42 -6.32 5.22
CA THR A 137 -5.75 -5.49 4.22
C THR A 137 -5.83 -4.03 4.67
N GLN A 138 -4.68 -3.36 4.73
CA GLN A 138 -4.62 -1.98 5.19
C GLN A 138 -5.17 -1.03 4.13
N VAL A 139 -6.05 -0.12 4.56
CA VAL A 139 -6.45 1.07 3.81
C VAL A 139 -5.79 2.26 4.47
N THR A 140 -4.86 2.90 3.77
CA THR A 140 -4.06 4.01 4.30
C THR A 140 -4.48 5.30 3.63
N SER A 141 -4.87 6.31 4.41
CA SER A 141 -5.09 7.65 3.88
C SER A 141 -3.76 8.39 3.72
N VAL A 142 -3.58 9.02 2.57
CA VAL A 142 -2.39 9.76 2.20
C VAL A 142 -2.83 11.18 1.84
N MET A 143 -2.22 12.19 2.46
CA MET A 143 -2.49 13.59 2.13
C MET A 143 -1.40 14.10 1.21
N GLU A 144 -1.78 14.90 0.21
CA GLU A 144 -0.83 15.49 -0.72
C GLU A 144 0.28 16.28 0.01
N GLY A 145 1.53 16.03 -0.36
CA GLY A 145 2.73 16.67 0.18
C GLY A 145 3.25 16.07 1.47
N VAL A 146 2.59 15.04 2.01
CA VAL A 146 3.05 14.24 3.17
C VAL A 146 2.92 12.74 2.86
N GLU A 147 3.27 12.37 1.64
CA GLU A 147 3.24 10.98 1.17
C GLU A 147 4.26 10.11 1.92
N PRO A 148 3.84 8.99 2.53
CA PRO A 148 4.78 8.07 3.16
C PRO A 148 5.59 7.30 2.11
N THR A 149 6.76 6.77 2.51
CA THR A 149 7.59 5.96 1.60
C THR A 149 6.86 4.72 1.10
N SER A 150 5.96 4.18 1.92
CA SER A 150 5.11 3.04 1.55
C SER A 150 4.19 3.34 0.35
N PHE A 151 3.84 4.61 0.12
CA PHE A 151 3.07 5.07 -1.04
C PHE A 151 4.00 5.41 -2.22
N THR A 152 5.03 6.23 -2.01
CA THR A 152 5.88 6.76 -3.11
C THR A 152 6.77 5.71 -3.79
N GLN A 153 6.85 4.49 -3.27
CA GLN A 153 7.61 3.39 -3.87
C GLN A 153 6.85 2.69 -5.01
N TRP A 154 5.56 2.97 -5.17
CA TRP A 154 4.68 2.43 -6.20
C TRP A 154 4.50 3.46 -7.32
#